data_AF-A0A1X9SLP3-F1
#
_entry.id   AF-A0A1X9SLP3-F1
#
_cell.length_a   1.000
_cell.length_b   1.000
_cell.length_c   1.000
_cell.angle_alpha   90.00
_cell.angle_beta   90.00
_cell.angle_gamma   90.00
#
_symmetry.space_group_name_H-M   'P 1'
#
loop_
_entity.id
_entity.type
_entity.pdbx_description
1 polymer ?
#
loop_
_entity_poly.entity_id
_entity_poly.type
_entity_poly.pdbx_seq_one_letter_code
_entity_poly.pdbx_strand_id
1 'polypeptide(L)' 'MRQITLTVASKDYNITLDDDFADYFEADIKKLLDDKHQLAIKDLLTAFVKKCHENYEQKSELNSILGNIDKALTHDKSI' A
#
# COMPACT_ATOMS: atom_id res chain seq x y z
N MET A 1 -3.93 19.80 2.06
CA MET A 1 -2.66 19.34 1.47
C MET A 1 -1.58 19.51 2.52
N ARG A 2 -0.89 18.43 2.85
CA ARG A 2 0.16 18.36 3.88
C ARG A 2 1.49 17.99 3.24
N GLN A 3 2.55 18.63 3.72
CA GLN A 3 3.91 18.29 3.32
C GLN A 3 4.49 17.28 4.30
N ILE A 4 5.04 16.19 3.78
CA ILE A 4 5.77 15.16 4.53
C ILE A 4 7.21 15.13 4.02
N THR A 5 8.16 15.04 4.93
CA THR A 5 9.58 14.95 4.61
C THR A 5 10.08 13.53 4.88
N LEU A 6 10.65 12.90 3.85
CA LEU A 6 11.32 11.60 3.97
C LEU A 6 12.82 11.78 3.81
N THR A 7 13.59 11.27 4.76
CA THR A 7 15.07 11.25 4.67
C THR A 7 15.54 9.91 4.15
N VAL A 8 16.04 9.90 2.91
CA VAL A 8 16.58 8.71 2.23
C VAL A 8 18.02 8.97 1.84
N ALA A 9 18.93 8.08 2.26
CA ALA A 9 20.37 8.17 1.98
C ALA A 9 20.95 9.56 2.30
N SER A 10 20.59 10.10 3.47
CA SER A 10 21.00 11.43 3.95
C SER A 10 20.56 12.60 3.06
N LYS A 11 19.51 12.39 2.24
CA LYS A 11 18.84 13.44 1.48
C LYS A 11 17.38 13.53 1.88
N ASP A 12 16.90 14.74 2.02
CA ASP A 12 15.51 15.01 2.36
C ASP A 12 14.69 15.19 1.09
N TYR A 13 13.53 14.53 1.07
CA TYR A 13 12.57 14.58 -0.02
C TYR A 13 11.24 15.07 0.54
N ASN A 14 10.74 16.17 -0.02
CA ASN A 14 9.47 16.76 0.37
C ASN A 14 8.38 16.28 -0.58
N ILE A 15 7.30 15.73 -0.01
CA ILE A 15 6.16 15.21 -0.75
C ILE A 15 4.91 15.92 -0.25
N THR A 16 4.10 16.43 -1.16
CA THR A 16 2.82 17.06 -0.81
C THR A 16 1.70 16.08 -1.10
N LEU A 17 0.91 15.76 -0.08
CA LEU A 17 -0.20 14.81 -0.13
C LEU A 17 -1.50 15.50 0.31
N ASP A 18 -2.64 14.93 -0.05
CA ASP A 18 -3.92 15.31 0.55
C ASP A 18 -3.96 14.89 2.03
N ASP A 19 -4.73 15.60 2.86
CA ASP A 19 -4.60 15.48 4.32
C ASP A 19 -5.05 14.10 4.83
N ASP A 20 -6.11 13.54 4.24
CA ASP A 20 -6.62 12.20 4.53
C ASP A 20 -5.64 11.12 4.10
N PHE A 21 -5.02 11.29 2.93
CA PHE A 21 -4.00 10.37 2.45
C PHE A 21 -2.68 10.50 3.24
N ALA A 22 -2.35 11.69 3.73
CA ALA A 22 -1.15 11.94 4.52
C ALA A 22 -1.15 11.12 5.82
N ASP A 23 -2.27 11.10 6.54
CA ASP A 23 -2.43 10.32 7.78
C ASP A 23 -2.23 8.82 7.51
N TYR A 24 -2.87 8.30 6.46
CA TYR A 24 -2.71 6.92 6.03
C TYR A 24 -1.25 6.60 5.65
N PHE A 25 -0.63 7.47 4.85
CA PHE A 25 0.73 7.28 4.34
C PHE A 25 1.77 7.27 5.47
N GLU A 26 1.69 8.20 6.43
CA GLU A 26 2.62 8.24 7.56
C GLU A 26 2.54 6.96 8.40
N ALA A 27 1.33 6.44 8.65
CA ALA A 27 1.15 5.19 9.37
C ALA A 27 1.71 3.98 8.58
N ASP A 28 1.42 3.90 7.28
CA ASP A 28 1.84 2.80 6.40
C ASP A 28 3.36 2.80 6.20
N ILE A 29 3.96 3.95 5.91
CA ILE A 29 5.41 4.06 5.68
C ILE A 29 6.19 3.74 6.96
N LYS A 30 5.72 4.18 8.13
CA LYS A 30 6.35 3.86 9.42
C LYS A 30 6.38 2.34 9.67
N LYS A 31 5.28 1.65 9.36
CA LYS A 31 5.17 0.20 9.46
C LYS A 31 6.05 -0.53 8.44
N LEU A 32 6.08 -0.07 7.19
CA LEU A 32 6.89 -0.65 6.13
C LEU A 32 8.39 -0.56 6.41
N LEU A 33 8.80 0.51 7.09
CA LEU A 33 10.19 0.84 7.35
C LEU A 33 10.66 0.45 8.75
N ASP A 34 9.82 -0.24 9.53
CA ASP A 34 10.12 -0.68 10.90
C ASP A 34 10.59 0.48 11.78
N ASP A 35 9.91 1.63 11.67
CA ASP A 35 10.17 2.87 12.41
C ASP A 35 11.60 3.48 12.23
N LYS A 36 12.32 3.08 11.17
CA LYS A 36 13.64 3.64 10.87
C LYS A 36 13.53 5.10 10.41
N HIS A 37 14.21 6.00 11.12
CA HIS A 37 14.28 7.43 10.78
C HIS A 37 15.25 7.77 9.64
N GLN A 38 16.26 6.92 9.37
CA GLN A 38 17.18 7.07 8.24
C GLN A 38 17.12 5.84 7.36
N LEU A 39 16.79 6.06 6.09
CA LEU A 39 16.51 5.01 5.14
C LEU A 39 17.69 4.81 4.21
N ALA A 40 18.24 3.60 4.18
CA ALA A 40 19.12 3.24 3.07
C ALA A 40 18.26 2.94 1.83
N ILE A 41 18.84 3.14 0.64
CA ILE A 41 18.16 2.86 -0.64
C ILE A 41 17.65 1.42 -0.69
N LYS A 42 18.41 0.48 -0.10
CA LYS A 42 18.00 -0.93 0.01
C LYS A 42 16.70 -1.12 0.79
N ASP A 43 16.50 -0.37 1.89
CA ASP A 43 15.32 -0.52 2.74
C ASP A 43 14.09 -0.02 1.98
N LEU A 44 14.22 1.07 1.23
CA LEU A 44 13.18 1.60 0.37
C LEU A 44 12.82 0.62 -0.77
N LEU A 45 13.83 0.02 -1.42
CA LEU A 45 13.60 -0.97 -2.47
C LEU A 45 12.91 -2.23 -1.93
N THR A 46 13.32 -2.73 -0.77
CA THR A 46 12.67 -3.87 -0.11
C THR A 46 11.22 -3.55 0.26
N ALA A 47 10.97 -2.37 0.84
CA ALA A 47 9.61 -1.92 1.15
C ALA A 47 8.74 -1.81 -0.10
N PHE A 48 9.29 -1.30 -1.21
CA PHE A 48 8.60 -1.23 -2.48
C PHE A 48 8.23 -2.61 -3.03
N VAL A 49 9.18 -3.55 -3.07
CA VAL A 49 8.92 -4.93 -3.53
C VAL A 49 7.85 -5.60 -2.66
N LYS A 50 7.90 -5.42 -1.34
CA LYS A 50 6.89 -5.95 -0.41
C LYS A 50 5.50 -5.37 -0.73
N LYS A 51 5.38 -4.06 -0.91
CA LYS A 51 4.12 -3.40 -1.28
C LYS A 51 3.57 -3.88 -2.62
N CYS A 52 4.43 -4.13 -3.60
CA CYS A 52 4.03 -4.72 -4.89
C CYS A 52 3.47 -6.14 -4.73
N HIS A 53 4.09 -6.96 -3.89
CA HIS A 53 3.61 -8.31 -3.61
C HIS A 53 2.25 -8.30 -2.89
N GLU A 54 2.12 -7.48 -1.84
CA GLU A 54 0.86 -7.33 -1.10
C GLU A 54 -0.28 -6.87 -2.02
N ASN A 55 -0.02 -5.94 -2.93
CA ASN A 55 -1.01 -5.49 -3.91
C ASN A 55 -1.38 -6.59 -4.92
N TYR A 56 -0.41 -7.39 -5.37
CA TYR A 56 -0.67 -8.55 -6.22
C TYR A 56 -1.59 -9.57 -5.53
N GLU A 57 -1.31 -9.90 -4.26
CA GLU A 57 -2.13 -10.82 -3.47
C GLU A 57 -3.55 -10.28 -3.26
N GLN A 58 -3.68 -9.02 -2.84
CA GLN A 58 -4.98 -8.37 -2.63
C GLN A 58 -5.81 -8.33 -3.92
N LYS A 59 -5.20 -8.04 -5.06
CA LYS A 59 -5.89 -8.04 -6.36
C LYS A 59 -6.36 -9.44 -6.75
N SER A 60 -5.54 -10.46 -6.50
CA SER A 60 -5.90 -11.86 -6.74
C SER A 60 -7.09 -12.27 -5.89
N GLU A 61 -7.08 -11.93 -4.60
CA GLU A 61 -8.14 -12.24 -3.66
C GLU A 61 -9.46 -11.53 -4.01
N LEU A 62 -9.41 -10.23 -4.35
CA LEU A 62 -10.57 -9.48 -4.81
C LEU A 62 -11.21 -10.10 -6.05
N ASN A 63 -10.41 -10.51 -7.04
CA ASN A 63 -10.92 -11.19 -8.23
C ASN A 63 -11.60 -12.52 -7.89
N SER A 64 -11.02 -13.28 -6.95
CA SER A 64 -11.62 -14.52 -6.46
C SER A 64 -12.97 -14.28 -5.78
N ILE A 65 -13.04 -13.29 -4.89
CA ILE A 65 -14.28 -12.89 -4.20
C ILE A 65 -15.35 -12.46 -5.20
N LEU A 66 -15.01 -11.59 -6.15
CA LEU A 66 -15.94 -11.14 -7.19
C LEU A 66 -16.46 -12.31 -8.04
N GLY A 67 -15.58 -13.25 -8.42
CA GLY A 67 -15.99 -14.46 -9.13
C GLY A 67 -16.92 -15.36 -8.33
N ASN A 68 -16.75 -15.44 -7.02
CA ASN A 68 -17.64 -16.22 -6.15
C ASN A 68 -19.01 -15.55 -5.98
N ILE A 69 -19.04 -14.21 -5.86
CA ILE A 69 -20.28 -13.44 -5.81
C ILE A 69 -21.07 -13.61 -7.11
N ASP A 70 -20.42 -13.53 -8.26
CA ASP A 70 -21.08 -13.71 -9.57
C ASP A 70 -21.69 -15.11 -9.72
N LYS A 71 -20.94 -16.15 -9.32
CA LYS A 71 -21.46 -17.53 -9.28
C LYS A 71 -22.67 -17.68 -8.36
N ALA A 72 -22.62 -17.10 -7.16
CA ALA A 72 -23.73 -17.17 -6.21
C ALA A 72 -25.01 -16.49 -6.77
N LEU A 73 -24.87 -15.31 -7.37
CA LEU A 73 -25.99 -14.56 -7.94
C LEU A 73 -26.57 -15.18 -9.21
N THR A 74 -25.78 -15.95 -9.96
CA THR A 74 -26.23 -16.66 -11.17
C THR A 74 -26.85 -18.02 -10.86
N HIS A 75 -26.42 -18.70 -9.79
CA HIS A 75 -27.02 -19.97 -9.35
C HIS A 75 -28.44 -19.76 -8.77
N ASP A 76 -28.68 -18.64 -8.09
CA ASP A 76 -29.97 -18.31 -7.47
C ASP A 76 -31.09 -17.97 -8.49
N LYS A 77 -30.73 -17.70 -9.76
CA LYS A 77 -31.69 -17.45 -10.85
C LYS A 77 -32.15 -18.72 -11.59
N SER A 78 -31.63 -19.89 -11.24
CA SER A 78 -31.92 -21.17 -11.91
C SER A 78 -32.91 -22.07 -11.16
N ILE A 79 -33.65 -21.55 -10.18
CA ILE A 79 -34.73 -22.26 -9.45
C ILE A 79 -36.07 -21.60 -9.74
#